data_AF-A0A7R7HFT5-F1
#
_entry.id   AF-A0A7R7HFT5-F1
#
_cell.length_a   1.000
_cell.length_b   1.000
_cell.length_c   1.000
_cell.angle_alpha   90.00
_cell.angle_beta   90.00
_cell.angle_gamma   90.00
#
_symmetry.space_group_name_H-M   'P 1'
#
loop_
_entity.id
_entity.type
_entity.pdbx_description
1 polymer ?
#
loop_
_entity_poly.entity_id
_entity_poly.type
_entity_poly.pdbx_seq_one_letter_code
_entity_poly.pdbx_strand_id
1 'polypeptide(L)'
;MLVGDRGMITQARVREDCAPAGLDWITALRAPQIQALAADDGPLQLSLFDERDLAEIESPDYPGERLIVCRNPALAGERARKRRELIEATEADLQRIKDRVRRARHPLKGAAAIGRAVGAVLGRRKVGKHFHCTITDTDFSFERDEAAIAREERLDGLYVIRTNLPAEALDAPATVRAYKSLARVERACRKCGEYSKILHDRSLDWLPAGHGRRALQLCGLWPGKVELQVP
;
A
#
# COMPACT_ATOMS: atom_id res chain seq x y z
N MET A 1 23.51 4.13 -1.47
CA MET A 1 22.27 3.68 -0.81
C MET A 1 21.07 4.47 -1.32
N LEU A 2 20.13 3.78 -1.98
CA LEU A 2 18.87 4.30 -2.49
C LEU A 2 17.73 3.94 -1.53
N VAL A 3 16.89 4.90 -1.15
CA VAL A 3 15.73 4.63 -0.30
C VAL A 3 14.48 5.09 -1.06
N GLY A 4 13.48 4.21 -1.15
CA GLY A 4 12.28 4.52 -1.93
C GLY A 4 11.06 3.70 -1.53
N ASP A 5 9.87 4.31 -1.60
CA ASP A 5 8.60 3.63 -1.30
C ASP A 5 8.27 2.54 -2.34
N ARG A 6 7.27 1.71 -2.02
CA ARG A 6 6.87 0.49 -2.73
C ARG A 6 6.60 0.66 -4.24
N GLY A 7 6.30 1.88 -4.68
CA GLY A 7 6.07 2.22 -6.09
C GLY A 7 7.30 2.78 -6.80
N MET A 8 8.29 3.27 -6.07
CA MET A 8 9.49 3.90 -6.61
C MET A 8 10.59 2.88 -6.91
N ILE A 9 10.79 1.92 -6.00
CA ILE A 9 11.76 0.84 -6.14
C ILE A 9 10.98 -0.47 -6.28
N THR A 10 10.58 -0.79 -7.52
CA THR A 10 9.89 -2.04 -7.82
C THR A 10 10.87 -3.21 -7.92
N GLN A 11 10.38 -4.44 -7.80
CA GLN A 11 11.22 -5.64 -7.96
C GLN A 11 11.91 -5.69 -9.34
N ALA A 12 11.24 -5.23 -10.40
CA ALA A 12 11.85 -5.10 -11.72
C ALA A 12 13.05 -4.16 -11.70
N ARG A 13 12.93 -2.97 -11.11
CA ARG A 13 14.05 -2.01 -10.99
C ARG A 13 15.18 -2.51 -10.11
N VAL A 14 14.86 -3.26 -9.06
CA VAL A 14 15.91 -3.91 -8.25
C VAL A 14 16.71 -4.87 -9.11
N ARG A 15 16.05 -5.68 -9.93
CA ARG A 15 16.71 -6.67 -10.81
C ARG A 15 17.46 -6.04 -11.98
N GLU A 16 16.88 -5.01 -12.61
CA GLU A 16 17.37 -4.42 -13.86
C GLU A 16 18.41 -3.33 -13.62
N ASP A 17 18.25 -2.52 -12.57
CA ASP A 17 19.10 -1.35 -12.32
C ASP A 17 20.00 -1.53 -11.09
N CYS A 18 19.41 -1.94 -9.94
CA CYS A 18 20.12 -1.87 -8.67
C CYS A 18 21.12 -3.01 -8.49
N ALA A 19 20.71 -4.25 -8.79
CA ALA A 19 21.56 -5.43 -8.64
C ALA A 19 22.76 -5.41 -9.61
N PRO A 20 22.60 -5.09 -10.92
CA PRO A 20 23.74 -5.00 -11.83
C PRO A 20 24.71 -3.87 -11.49
N ALA A 21 24.20 -2.76 -10.91
CA ALA A 21 25.02 -1.62 -10.50
C ALA A 21 25.65 -1.77 -9.09
N GLY A 22 25.37 -2.87 -8.38
CA GLY A 22 25.87 -3.08 -7.01
C GLY A 22 25.39 -2.03 -6.01
N LEU A 23 24.20 -1.46 -6.22
CA LEU A 23 23.66 -0.39 -5.37
C LEU A 23 22.96 -0.96 -4.13
N ASP A 24 23.26 -0.40 -2.97
CA ASP A 24 22.47 -0.65 -1.75
C ASP A 24 21.11 0.00 -1.84
N TRP A 25 20.05 -0.68 -1.39
CA TRP A 25 18.68 -0.16 -1.42
C TRP A 25 17.84 -0.56 -0.22
N ILE A 26 16.88 0.31 0.14
CA ILE A 26 15.85 0.06 1.15
C ILE A 26 14.49 0.42 0.54
N THR A 27 13.54 -0.53 0.58
CA THR A 27 12.16 -0.32 0.13
C THR A 27 11.16 -1.10 0.99
N ALA A 28 9.88 -1.12 0.63
CA ALA A 28 8.86 -1.87 1.35
C ALA A 28 7.98 -2.72 0.41
N LEU A 29 7.41 -3.81 0.96
CA LEU A 29 6.52 -4.72 0.22
C LEU A 29 5.08 -4.21 0.19
N ARG A 30 4.37 -4.53 -0.90
CA ARG A 30 2.93 -4.23 -1.07
C ARG A 30 2.05 -5.24 -0.35
N ALA A 31 0.80 -4.85 -0.07
CA ALA A 31 -0.14 -5.70 0.67
C ALA A 31 -0.29 -7.13 0.09
N PRO A 32 -0.36 -7.37 -1.24
CA PRO A 32 -0.42 -8.74 -1.77
C PRO A 32 0.86 -9.56 -1.49
N GLN A 33 2.03 -8.92 -1.47
CA GLN A 33 3.29 -9.59 -1.16
C GLN A 33 3.37 -9.92 0.33
N ILE A 34 2.88 -9.02 1.19
CA ILE A 34 2.77 -9.29 2.63
C ILE A 34 1.75 -10.41 2.89
N GLN A 35 0.64 -10.46 2.15
CA GLN A 35 -0.33 -11.56 2.18
C GLN A 35 0.31 -12.91 1.85
N ALA A 36 1.16 -12.96 0.81
CA ALA A 36 1.88 -14.17 0.44
C ALA A 36 2.83 -14.64 1.54
N LEU A 37 3.55 -13.71 2.19
CA LEU A 37 4.45 -14.02 3.30
C LEU A 37 3.72 -14.50 4.56
N ALA A 38 2.47 -14.05 4.76
CA ALA A 38 1.64 -14.36 5.92
C ALA A 38 0.62 -15.49 5.65
N ALA A 39 0.81 -16.26 4.58
CA ALA A 39 0.03 -17.49 4.33
C ALA A 39 0.32 -18.55 5.41
N ASP A 40 -0.51 -19.60 5.49
CA ASP A 40 -0.48 -20.58 6.61
C ASP A 40 0.89 -21.29 6.79
N ASP A 41 1.68 -21.42 5.71
CA ASP A 41 3.07 -21.94 5.72
C ASP A 41 4.12 -20.86 5.41
N GLY A 42 3.73 -19.59 5.49
CA GLY A 42 4.58 -18.46 5.15
C GLY A 42 5.60 -18.10 6.25
N PRO A 43 6.71 -17.44 5.88
CA PRO A 43 7.76 -17.09 6.83
C PRO A 43 7.33 -16.03 7.86
N LEU A 44 6.19 -15.34 7.65
CA LEU A 44 5.68 -14.33 8.56
C LEU A 44 4.66 -14.93 9.54
N GLN A 45 5.12 -15.38 10.70
CA GLN A 45 4.26 -15.77 11.82
C GLN A 45 4.12 -14.65 12.85
N LEU A 46 2.90 -14.42 13.36
CA LEU A 46 2.62 -13.39 14.38
C LEU A 46 3.33 -13.64 15.73
N SER A 47 3.84 -14.85 15.95
CA SER A 47 4.66 -15.24 17.11
C SER A 47 6.10 -14.71 17.04
N LEU A 48 6.54 -14.18 15.89
CA LEU A 48 7.92 -13.72 15.68
C LEU A 48 8.19 -12.30 16.22
N PHE A 49 7.16 -11.57 16.63
CA PHE A 49 7.32 -10.20 17.12
C PHE A 49 7.83 -10.18 18.56
N ASP A 50 8.92 -9.42 18.77
CA ASP A 50 9.48 -9.14 20.08
C ASP A 50 8.78 -7.94 20.78
N GLU A 51 9.28 -7.51 21.94
CA GLU A 51 8.79 -6.33 22.66
C GLU A 51 8.83 -5.03 21.84
N ARG A 52 9.55 -5.00 20.71
CA ARG A 52 9.74 -3.83 19.85
C ARG A 52 8.85 -3.84 18.61
N ASP A 53 7.94 -4.81 18.50
CA ASP A 53 7.06 -4.98 17.33
C ASP A 53 7.87 -5.13 16.02
N LEU A 54 9.09 -5.68 16.09
CA LEU A 54 9.99 -5.91 14.97
C LEU A 54 10.38 -7.39 14.86
N ALA A 55 10.44 -7.90 13.64
CA ALA A 55 10.91 -9.23 13.34
C ALA A 55 11.71 -9.23 12.04
N GLU A 56 12.81 -9.98 11.96
CA GLU A 56 13.51 -10.25 10.71
C GLU A 56 13.11 -11.63 10.21
N ILE A 57 12.78 -11.73 8.93
CA ILE A 57 12.45 -13.00 8.27
C ILE A 57 13.26 -13.15 6.99
N GLU A 58 13.52 -14.39 6.61
CA GLU A 58 14.04 -14.76 5.31
C GLU A 58 12.95 -15.44 4.50
N SER A 59 12.98 -15.30 3.18
CA SER A 59 11.98 -15.90 2.30
C SER A 59 12.64 -16.38 1.02
N PRO A 60 12.29 -17.59 0.53
CA PRO A 60 12.74 -18.08 -0.77
C PRO A 60 12.36 -17.16 -1.95
N ASP A 61 11.29 -16.38 -1.80
CA ASP A 61 10.84 -15.41 -2.80
C ASP A 61 11.80 -14.20 -2.93
N TYR A 62 12.64 -14.00 -1.92
CA TYR A 62 13.54 -12.85 -1.78
C TYR A 62 14.96 -13.31 -1.37
N PRO A 63 15.66 -14.07 -2.24
CA PRO A 63 16.95 -14.66 -1.89
C PRO A 63 18.02 -13.57 -1.72
N GLY A 64 18.75 -13.63 -0.60
CA GLY A 64 19.82 -12.67 -0.29
C GLY A 64 19.32 -11.28 0.12
N GLU A 65 18.02 -11.12 0.34
CA GLU A 65 17.41 -9.89 0.84
C GLU A 65 16.96 -10.09 2.29
N ARG A 66 17.12 -9.06 3.12
CA ARG A 66 16.58 -9.03 4.48
C ARG A 66 15.19 -8.43 4.48
N LEU A 67 14.24 -9.14 5.10
CA LEU A 67 12.87 -8.66 5.31
C LEU A 67 12.66 -8.30 6.77
N ILE A 68 12.45 -7.02 7.04
CA ILE A 68 12.20 -6.50 8.37
C ILE A 68 10.70 -6.22 8.47
N VAL A 69 10.00 -7.07 9.20
CA VAL A 69 8.59 -6.94 9.47
C VAL A 69 8.39 -6.08 10.70
N CYS A 70 7.50 -5.11 10.57
CA CYS A 70 7.18 -4.16 11.61
C CYS A 70 5.68 -4.16 11.85
N ARG A 71 5.29 -4.10 13.12
CA ARG A 71 3.90 -3.96 13.54
C ARG A 71 3.64 -2.55 14.09
N ASN A 72 2.50 -1.97 13.73
CA ASN A 72 2.04 -0.69 14.26
C ASN A 72 0.58 -0.84 14.75
N PRO A 73 0.38 -1.08 16.06
CA PRO A 73 -0.96 -1.26 16.63
C PRO A 73 -1.89 -0.06 16.43
N ALA A 74 -1.38 1.16 16.49
CA ALA A 74 -2.19 2.37 16.28
C ALA A 74 -2.70 2.44 14.82
N LEU A 75 -1.81 2.17 13.85
CA LEU A 75 -2.19 2.12 12.44
C LEU A 75 -3.16 0.96 12.15
N ALA A 76 -3.02 -0.17 12.86
CA ALA A 76 -3.97 -1.26 12.77
C ALA A 76 -5.38 -0.82 13.20
N GLY A 77 -5.49 -0.14 14.34
CA GLY A 77 -6.76 0.41 14.83
C GLY A 77 -7.38 1.43 13.87
N GLU A 78 -6.58 2.35 13.33
CA GLU A 78 -7.05 3.33 12.35
C GLU A 78 -7.56 2.68 11.06
N ARG A 79 -6.85 1.68 10.53
CA ARG A 79 -7.25 0.93 9.34
C ARG A 79 -8.51 0.11 9.57
N ALA A 80 -8.61 -0.57 10.72
CA ALA A 80 -9.79 -1.32 11.11
C ALA A 80 -11.03 -0.41 11.15
N ARG A 81 -10.91 0.75 11.81
CA ARG A 81 -11.99 1.76 11.83
C ARG A 81 -12.35 2.22 10.42
N LYS A 82 -11.35 2.61 9.62
CA LYS A 82 -11.60 3.18 8.29
C LYS A 82 -12.25 2.17 7.35
N ARG A 83 -11.81 0.92 7.41
CA ARG A 83 -12.39 -0.18 6.65
C ARG A 83 -13.86 -0.38 7.01
N ARG A 84 -14.17 -0.45 8.31
CA ARG A 84 -15.55 -0.59 8.80
C ARG A 84 -16.45 0.51 8.26
N GLU A 85 -16.03 1.77 8.38
CA GLU A 85 -16.76 2.92 7.82
C GLU A 85 -17.03 2.77 6.30
N LEU A 86 -16.04 2.32 5.54
CA LEU A 86 -16.17 2.18 4.09
C LEU A 86 -17.07 1.00 3.70
N ILE A 87 -17.03 -0.11 4.44
CA ILE A 87 -17.90 -1.26 4.27
C ILE A 87 -19.35 -0.84 4.56
N GLU A 88 -19.61 -0.26 5.73
CA GLU A 88 -20.95 0.20 6.14
C GLU A 88 -21.53 1.23 5.15
N ALA A 89 -20.72 2.18 4.70
CA ALA A 89 -21.15 3.15 3.70
C ALA A 89 -21.46 2.51 2.34
N THR A 90 -20.75 1.45 1.97
CA THR A 90 -21.02 0.71 0.73
C THR A 90 -22.28 -0.12 0.85
N GLU A 91 -22.53 -0.75 1.99
CA GLU A 91 -23.77 -1.49 2.26
C GLU A 91 -24.99 -0.60 2.24
N ALA A 92 -24.92 0.59 2.84
CA ALA A 92 -26.02 1.55 2.77
C ALA A 92 -26.37 1.90 1.32
N ASP A 93 -25.36 2.03 0.45
CA ASP A 93 -25.57 2.28 -0.98
C ASP A 93 -26.13 1.05 -1.71
N LEU A 94 -25.65 -0.17 -1.40
CA LEU A 94 -26.19 -1.41 -1.97
C LEU A 94 -27.63 -1.67 -1.51
N GLN A 95 -27.95 -1.38 -0.25
CA GLN A 95 -29.30 -1.52 0.30
C GLN A 95 -30.29 -0.61 -0.43
N ARG A 96 -29.90 0.64 -0.75
CA ARG A 96 -30.72 1.52 -1.60
C ARG A 96 -30.99 0.92 -2.98
N ILE A 97 -30.04 0.19 -3.57
CA ILE A 97 -30.26 -0.52 -4.85
C ILE A 97 -31.24 -1.66 -4.65
N LYS A 98 -31.07 -2.47 -3.59
CA LYS A 98 -31.97 -3.57 -3.25
C LYS A 98 -33.42 -3.09 -3.06
N ASP A 99 -33.61 -1.98 -2.37
CA ASP A 99 -34.93 -1.37 -2.18
C ASP A 99 -35.52 -0.87 -3.51
N ARG A 100 -34.69 -0.31 -4.41
CA ARG A 100 -35.11 0.10 -5.76
C ARG A 100 -35.51 -1.06 -6.65
N VAL A 101 -34.91 -2.24 -6.48
CA VAL A 101 -35.30 -3.46 -7.19
C VAL A 101 -36.63 -3.99 -6.66
N ARG A 102 -36.85 -3.96 -5.34
CA ARG A 102 -38.03 -4.52 -4.67
C ARG A 102 -39.27 -3.61 -4.64
N ARG A 103 -39.13 -2.32 -4.94
CA ARG A 103 -40.26 -1.37 -4.85
C ARG A 103 -41.41 -1.72 -5.80
N ALA A 104 -42.64 -1.52 -5.34
CA ALA A 104 -43.85 -1.84 -6.11
C ALA A 104 -44.01 -0.98 -7.40
N ARG A 105 -43.64 0.31 -7.35
CA ARG A 105 -43.85 1.25 -8.47
C ARG A 105 -42.53 1.54 -9.20
N HIS A 106 -42.47 1.24 -10.49
CA HIS A 106 -41.29 1.40 -11.35
C HIS A 106 -40.01 0.73 -10.79
N PRO A 107 -40.02 -0.57 -10.42
CA PRO A 107 -38.83 -1.26 -9.95
C PRO A 107 -37.67 -1.19 -10.96
N LEU A 108 -36.44 -1.19 -10.44
CA LEU A 108 -35.26 -1.43 -11.27
C LEU A 108 -35.25 -2.91 -11.68
N LYS A 109 -35.42 -3.19 -12.98
CA LYS A 109 -35.44 -4.53 -13.54
C LYS A 109 -34.36 -4.71 -14.61
N GLY A 110 -34.01 -5.96 -14.86
CA GLY A 110 -33.02 -6.41 -15.83
C GLY A 110 -31.63 -6.48 -15.21
N ALA A 111 -30.99 -7.65 -15.36
CA ALA A 111 -29.69 -7.93 -14.77
C ALA A 111 -28.63 -6.89 -15.18
N ALA A 112 -28.67 -6.41 -16.43
CA ALA A 112 -27.76 -5.39 -16.93
C ALA A 112 -27.93 -4.02 -16.23
N ALA A 113 -29.17 -3.60 -15.97
CA ALA A 113 -29.43 -2.32 -15.32
C ALA A 113 -29.06 -2.35 -13.83
N ILE A 114 -29.39 -3.46 -13.15
CA ILE A 114 -29.01 -3.71 -11.77
C ILE A 114 -27.48 -3.79 -11.65
N GLY A 115 -26.84 -4.58 -12.52
CA GLY A 115 -25.38 -4.75 -12.53
C GLY A 115 -24.61 -3.45 -12.74
N ARG A 116 -25.08 -2.55 -13.62
CA ARG A 116 -24.47 -1.21 -13.76
C ARG A 116 -24.57 -0.38 -12.48
N ALA A 117 -25.71 -0.41 -11.80
CA ALA A 117 -25.89 0.31 -10.54
C ALA A 117 -24.99 -0.25 -9.42
N VAL A 118 -24.94 -1.57 -9.29
CA VAL A 118 -24.09 -2.27 -8.31
C VAL A 118 -22.61 -1.99 -8.59
N GLY A 119 -22.17 -2.13 -9.85
CA GLY A 119 -20.79 -1.86 -10.25
C GLY A 119 -20.32 -0.44 -9.94
N ALA A 120 -21.20 0.56 -10.15
CA ALA A 120 -20.91 1.96 -9.80
C ALA A 120 -20.69 2.15 -8.28
N VAL A 121 -21.43 1.44 -7.44
CA VAL A 121 -21.26 1.49 -5.98
C VAL A 121 -19.98 0.77 -5.55
N LEU A 122 -19.75 -0.45 -6.04
CA LEU A 122 -18.58 -1.26 -5.67
C LEU A 122 -17.25 -0.61 -6.11
N GLY A 123 -17.24 0.10 -7.26
CA GLY A 123 -16.07 0.79 -7.78
C GLY A 123 -15.67 2.06 -6.99
N ARG A 124 -16.55 2.61 -6.16
CA ARG A 124 -16.35 3.93 -5.53
C ARG A 124 -15.34 3.93 -4.38
N ARG A 125 -15.34 2.89 -3.54
CA ARG A 125 -14.65 2.90 -2.24
C ARG A 125 -13.53 1.84 -2.11
N LYS A 126 -13.19 1.14 -3.19
CA LYS A 126 -12.16 0.07 -3.22
C LYS A 126 -12.39 -1.08 -2.22
N VAL A 127 -13.61 -1.21 -1.68
CA VAL A 127 -14.05 -2.28 -0.77
C VAL A 127 -14.94 -3.31 -1.46
N GLY A 128 -15.10 -3.22 -2.79
CA GLY A 128 -15.97 -4.13 -3.54
C GLY A 128 -15.60 -5.62 -3.41
N LYS A 129 -14.32 -5.91 -3.16
CA LYS A 129 -13.81 -7.27 -2.87
C LYS A 129 -14.37 -7.92 -1.59
N HIS A 130 -15.02 -7.14 -0.73
CA HIS A 130 -15.62 -7.63 0.52
C HIS A 130 -17.10 -7.99 0.38
N PHE A 131 -17.65 -8.01 -0.85
CA PHE A 131 -19.05 -8.28 -1.08
C PHE A 131 -19.23 -9.39 -2.12
N HIS A 132 -20.05 -10.37 -1.78
CA HIS A 132 -20.68 -11.26 -2.75
C HIS A 132 -22.00 -10.66 -3.17
N CYS A 133 -22.23 -10.54 -4.47
CA CYS A 133 -23.44 -9.94 -5.04
C CYS A 133 -24.08 -10.94 -5.99
N THR A 134 -25.37 -11.22 -5.77
CA THR A 134 -26.17 -12.05 -6.66
C THR A 134 -27.20 -11.16 -7.35
N ILE A 135 -27.14 -11.11 -8.67
CA ILE A 135 -28.00 -10.27 -9.49
C ILE A 135 -28.79 -11.18 -10.41
N THR A 136 -30.11 -11.02 -10.41
CA THR A 136 -31.02 -11.64 -11.37
C THR A 136 -31.74 -10.54 -12.15
N ASP A 137 -32.63 -10.91 -13.08
CA ASP A 137 -33.43 -9.91 -13.80
C ASP A 137 -34.44 -9.17 -12.91
N THR A 138 -34.77 -9.71 -11.73
CA THR A 138 -35.85 -9.18 -10.88
C THR A 138 -35.49 -9.03 -9.41
N ASP A 139 -34.35 -9.55 -8.95
CA ASP A 139 -33.91 -9.47 -7.56
C ASP A 139 -32.40 -9.18 -7.48
N PHE A 140 -32.02 -8.57 -6.35
CA PHE A 140 -30.64 -8.28 -5.99
C PHE A 140 -30.42 -8.62 -4.52
N SER A 141 -29.42 -9.45 -4.25
CA SER A 141 -28.93 -9.73 -2.91
C SER A 141 -27.42 -9.52 -2.82
N PHE A 142 -26.96 -9.22 -1.61
CA PHE A 142 -25.54 -9.07 -1.31
C PHE A 142 -25.25 -9.57 0.10
N GLU A 143 -24.03 -10.05 0.30
CA GLU A 143 -23.51 -10.55 1.57
C GLU A 143 -22.05 -10.10 1.74
N ARG A 144 -21.60 -9.92 2.99
CA ARG A 144 -20.20 -9.63 3.29
C ARG A 144 -19.36 -10.90 3.12
N ASP A 145 -18.21 -10.79 2.48
CA ASP A 145 -17.16 -11.80 2.55
C ASP A 145 -16.35 -11.59 3.85
N GLU A 146 -16.87 -12.14 4.95
CA GLU A 146 -16.24 -12.08 6.27
C GLU A 146 -14.83 -12.69 6.26
N ALA A 147 -14.58 -13.69 5.41
CA ALA A 147 -13.25 -14.29 5.29
C ALA A 147 -12.25 -13.33 4.64
N ALA A 148 -12.64 -12.58 3.60
CA ALA A 148 -11.81 -11.53 3.01
C ALA A 148 -11.54 -10.39 3.99
N ILE A 149 -12.54 -9.99 4.77
CA ILE A 149 -12.38 -8.98 5.82
C ILE A 149 -11.37 -9.46 6.85
N ALA A 150 -11.54 -10.67 7.40
CA ALA A 150 -10.63 -11.24 8.38
C ALA A 150 -9.19 -11.38 7.86
N ARG A 151 -8.99 -11.80 6.60
CA ARG A 151 -7.66 -11.86 5.97
C ARG A 151 -6.95 -10.51 5.98
N GLU A 152 -7.67 -9.42 5.71
CA GLU A 152 -7.10 -8.08 5.75
C GLU A 152 -6.95 -7.54 7.17
N GLU A 153 -7.77 -7.97 8.13
CA GLU A 153 -7.62 -7.58 9.54
C GLU A 153 -6.34 -8.16 10.15
N ARG A 154 -5.96 -9.39 9.76
CA ARG A 154 -4.70 -10.00 10.19
C ARG A 154 -3.45 -9.22 9.77
N LEU A 155 -3.55 -8.44 8.70
CA LEU A 155 -2.43 -7.69 8.14
C LEU A 155 -2.47 -6.21 8.47
N ASP A 156 -3.48 -5.78 9.21
CA ASP A 156 -3.59 -4.39 9.61
C ASP A 156 -2.44 -4.02 10.56
N GLY A 157 -1.80 -2.90 10.24
CA GLY A 157 -0.62 -2.43 10.96
C GLY A 157 0.67 -3.18 10.63
N LEU A 158 0.65 -4.23 9.80
CA LEU A 158 1.88 -4.86 9.31
C LEU A 158 2.46 -4.09 8.13
N TYR A 159 3.77 -3.85 8.18
CA TYR A 159 4.55 -3.40 7.05
C TYR A 159 5.88 -4.13 7.01
N VAL A 160 6.30 -4.54 5.82
CA VAL A 160 7.58 -5.24 5.61
C VAL A 160 8.51 -4.33 4.83
N ILE A 161 9.66 -4.03 5.42
CA ILE A 161 10.79 -3.36 4.76
C ILE A 161 11.71 -4.43 4.20
N ARG A 162 12.28 -4.15 3.03
CA ARG A 162 13.14 -5.04 2.28
C ARG A 162 14.42 -4.32 1.93
N THR A 163 15.55 -4.99 2.10
CA THR A 163 16.88 -4.41 1.89
C THR A 163 17.88 -5.47 1.46
N ASN A 164 18.89 -5.10 0.67
CA ASN A 164 20.05 -5.96 0.39
C ASN A 164 21.22 -5.69 1.35
N LEU A 165 21.07 -4.77 2.31
CA LEU A 165 22.11 -4.44 3.28
C LEU A 165 22.24 -5.52 4.35
N PRO A 166 23.45 -6.02 4.62
CA PRO A 166 23.69 -6.99 5.69
C PRO A 166 23.49 -6.33 7.07
N ALA A 167 23.21 -7.14 8.10
CA ALA A 167 22.89 -6.65 9.45
C ALA A 167 24.05 -5.89 10.10
N GLU A 168 25.28 -6.25 9.74
CA GLU A 168 26.53 -5.62 10.18
C GLU A 168 26.67 -4.19 9.65
N ALA A 169 26.12 -3.91 8.47
CA ALA A 169 26.14 -2.57 7.88
C ALA A 169 24.98 -1.71 8.40
N LEU A 170 23.78 -2.29 8.54
CA LEU A 170 22.62 -1.60 9.06
C LEU A 170 21.67 -2.57 9.79
N ASP A 171 21.56 -2.41 11.11
CA ASP A 171 20.64 -3.20 11.93
C ASP A 171 19.17 -2.93 11.58
N ALA A 172 18.25 -3.80 12.00
CA ALA A 172 16.82 -3.62 11.73
C ALA A 172 16.27 -2.26 12.20
N PRO A 173 16.49 -1.83 13.46
CA PRO A 173 16.02 -0.52 13.92
C PRO A 173 16.55 0.66 13.09
N ALA A 174 17.82 0.65 12.70
CA ALA A 174 18.42 1.69 11.88
C ALA A 174 17.88 1.66 10.45
N THR A 175 17.62 0.48 9.89
CA THR A 175 16.98 0.32 8.58
C THR A 175 15.57 0.90 8.58
N VAL A 176 14.77 0.64 9.64
CA VAL A 176 13.44 1.23 9.80
C VAL A 176 13.53 2.76 9.93
N ARG A 177 14.50 3.29 10.68
CA ARG A 177 14.73 4.74 10.80
C ARG A 177 15.13 5.37 9.47
N ALA A 178 16.01 4.72 8.71
CA ALA A 178 16.45 5.17 7.39
C ALA A 178 15.29 5.16 6.38
N TYR A 179 14.42 4.14 6.42
CA TYR A 179 13.21 4.12 5.62
C TYR A 179 12.24 5.24 6.01
N LYS A 180 12.00 5.45 7.31
CA LYS A 180 11.10 6.51 7.81
C LYS A 180 11.63 7.93 7.57
N SER A 181 12.94 8.13 7.45
CA SER A 181 13.51 9.45 7.17
C SER A 181 13.19 9.92 5.74
N LEU A 182 13.04 8.99 4.78
CA LEU A 182 12.55 9.31 3.43
C LEU A 182 11.15 9.96 3.47
N ALA A 183 10.24 9.43 4.30
CA ALA A 183 8.91 10.01 4.47
C ALA A 183 8.95 11.44 5.05
N ARG A 184 10.04 11.86 5.71
CA ARG A 184 10.24 13.25 6.13
C ARG A 184 10.67 14.14 4.96
N VAL A 185 11.55 13.64 4.10
CA VAL A 185 12.00 14.35 2.88
C VAL A 185 10.84 14.54 1.90
N GLU A 186 10.05 13.50 1.65
CA GLU A 186 8.88 13.60 0.77
C GLU A 186 7.79 14.54 1.31
N ARG A 187 7.56 14.54 2.63
CA ARG A 187 6.65 15.49 3.28
C ARG A 187 7.14 16.93 3.17
N ALA A 188 8.45 17.17 3.27
CA ALA A 188 9.05 18.48 3.04
C ALA A 188 8.84 18.93 1.58
N CYS A 189 9.11 18.06 0.60
CA CYS A 189 8.86 18.33 -0.82
C CYS A 189 7.37 18.59 -1.13
N ARG A 190 6.45 17.87 -0.46
CA ARG A 190 5.00 18.07 -0.62
C ARG A 190 4.52 19.41 -0.05
N LYS A 191 5.09 19.88 1.07
CA LYS A 191 4.76 21.16 1.69
C LYS A 191 5.27 22.37 0.89
N CYS A 192 6.41 22.24 0.21
CA CYS A 192 6.99 23.34 -0.58
C CYS A 192 6.39 23.47 -1.99
N GLY A 193 5.46 22.60 -2.40
CA GLY A 193 4.89 22.61 -3.77
C GLY A 193 5.89 22.29 -4.88
N GLU A 194 7.11 21.90 -4.51
CA GLU A 194 8.25 21.72 -5.42
C GLU A 194 8.24 20.42 -6.21
N TYR A 195 7.15 19.65 -6.18
CA TYR A 195 6.99 18.55 -7.13
C TYR A 195 6.95 19.05 -8.60
N SER A 196 6.48 20.28 -8.84
CA SER A 196 6.32 20.82 -10.20
C SER A 196 7.61 21.45 -10.77
N LYS A 197 8.42 22.13 -9.95
CA LYS A 197 9.63 22.83 -10.44
C LYS A 197 10.83 21.91 -10.67
N ILE A 198 10.92 20.78 -9.95
CA ILE A 198 11.98 19.79 -10.15
C ILE A 198 11.79 19.03 -11.49
N LEU A 199 10.57 19.02 -12.05
CA LEU A 199 10.24 18.29 -13.27
C LEU A 199 10.54 19.03 -14.58
N HIS A 200 10.83 20.34 -14.58
CA HIS A 200 10.88 21.13 -15.82
C HIS A 200 12.13 21.99 -16.06
N ASP A 201 13.02 22.20 -15.10
CA ASP A 201 14.21 23.02 -15.31
C ASP A 201 15.50 22.19 -15.19
N ARG A 202 16.24 22.09 -16.29
CA ARG A 202 17.54 21.41 -16.38
C ARG A 202 18.71 22.26 -15.88
N SER A 203 18.48 23.51 -15.49
CA SER A 203 19.52 24.39 -14.96
C SER A 203 19.36 24.54 -13.43
N LEU A 204 20.38 24.12 -12.69
CA LEU A 204 20.42 24.10 -11.21
C LEU A 204 20.90 25.44 -10.61
N ASP A 205 20.69 26.55 -11.32
CA ASP A 205 21.37 27.82 -11.02
C ASP A 205 20.67 28.69 -9.95
N TRP A 206 19.48 28.33 -9.49
CA TRP A 206 18.70 29.14 -8.54
C TRP A 206 18.79 28.69 -7.06
N LEU A 207 19.55 27.63 -6.74
CA LEU A 207 19.66 27.12 -5.36
C LEU A 207 20.78 27.83 -4.57
N PRO A 208 20.47 28.45 -3.41
CA PRO A 208 21.49 29.06 -2.56
C PRO A 208 22.47 28.01 -2.03
N ALA A 209 23.75 28.39 -1.98
CA ALA A 209 24.86 27.51 -1.60
C ALA A 209 24.75 27.02 -0.15
N GLY A 210 24.14 25.85 0.05
CA GLY A 210 24.04 25.17 1.33
C GLY A 210 23.74 23.67 1.16
N HIS A 211 23.60 22.96 2.28
CA HIS A 211 23.52 21.50 2.45
C HIS A 211 22.55 20.72 1.53
N GLY A 212 21.75 21.39 0.70
CA GLY A 212 20.88 20.78 -0.32
C GLY A 212 21.60 20.27 -1.58
N ARG A 213 22.84 20.67 -1.86
CA ARG A 213 23.54 20.27 -3.11
C ARG A 213 23.91 18.79 -3.21
N ARG A 214 24.00 18.04 -2.10
CA ARG A 214 24.33 16.60 -2.12
C ARG A 214 23.11 15.68 -2.23
N ALA A 215 21.90 16.18 -2.02
CA ALA A 215 20.70 15.35 -1.98
C ALA A 215 20.10 15.04 -3.36
N LEU A 216 20.51 15.76 -4.41
CA LEU A 216 19.79 15.76 -5.70
C LEU A 216 20.59 15.29 -6.91
N GLN A 217 21.77 14.66 -6.70
CA GLN A 217 22.51 14.08 -7.83
C GLN A 217 21.94 12.72 -8.29
N LEU A 218 20.94 12.18 -7.58
CA LEU A 218 20.32 10.87 -7.88
C LEU A 218 18.88 10.97 -8.43
N CYS A 219 18.27 12.16 -8.53
CA CYS A 219 16.88 12.32 -8.98
C CYS A 219 16.72 12.51 -10.50
N GLY A 220 17.81 12.40 -11.28
CA GLY A 220 17.85 12.80 -12.69
C GLY A 220 17.11 11.92 -13.72
N LEU A 221 16.37 10.87 -13.33
CA LEU A 221 15.69 10.00 -14.30
C LEU A 221 14.23 9.66 -13.91
N TRP A 222 13.34 10.45 -14.51
CA TRP A 222 12.07 10.03 -15.14
C TRP A 222 10.76 10.05 -14.31
N PRO A 223 9.60 10.41 -14.94
CA PRO A 223 8.36 10.79 -14.28
C PRO A 223 7.37 9.65 -14.10
N GLY A 224 6.54 9.78 -13.07
CA GLY A 224 5.33 8.98 -12.90
C GLY A 224 4.60 9.40 -11.64
N LYS A 225 3.45 10.07 -11.78
CA LYS A 225 2.55 10.43 -10.68
C LYS A 225 2.21 9.18 -9.86
N VAL A 226 2.64 9.12 -8.61
CA VAL A 226 2.09 8.20 -7.61
C VAL A 226 1.74 8.98 -6.37
N GLU A 227 0.44 9.03 -6.09
CA GLU A 227 -0.15 9.69 -4.94
C GLU A 227 0.12 8.85 -3.69
N LEU A 228 1.13 9.25 -2.91
CA LEU A 228 1.62 8.54 -1.73
C LEU A 228 0.71 8.77 -0.51
N GLN A 229 0.25 7.67 0.10
CA GLN A 229 -0.20 7.62 1.51
C GLN A 229 0.85 6.85 2.33
N VAL A 230 1.72 7.59 3.01
CA VAL A 230 2.61 7.10 4.06
C VAL A 230 2.40 8.02 5.29
N PRO A 231 2.18 7.50 6.51
CA PRO A 231 2.09 8.31 7.73
C PRO A 231 3.43 8.96 8.12
#